data_AF-A0AAV5USJ2-F1
#
_entry.id   AF-A0AAV5USJ2-F1
#
_cell.length_a   1.000
_cell.length_b   1.000
_cell.length_c   1.000
_cell.angle_alpha   90.00
_cell.angle_beta   90.00
_cell.angle_gamma   90.00
#
_symmetry.space_group_name_H-M   'P 1'
#
loop_
_entity.id
_entity.type
_entity.pdbx_description
1 polymer ?
#
loop_
_entity_poly.entity_id
_entity_poly.type
_entity_poly.pdbx_seq_one_letter_code
_entity_poly.pdbx_strand_id
1 'polypeptide(L)'
;EKAFTLEEKFEACVNIIQNLPKSGPVPTTFVEMVTMYALYKQATLGPCRGSQPGIWNPEGRGKWEAWSRLGDMDKDEAMEIYVAGVLEKVDYCAEQWNWDEMLSKHAKDYDKLAPVLRDKFCIIDRELVKSDGT
;
A
#
# COMPACT_ATOMS: atom_id res chain seq x y z
N GLU A 1 10.79 -22.87 4.11
CA GLU A 1 9.82 -21.78 3.93
C GLU A 1 9.86 -21.27 2.49
N LYS A 2 8.75 -20.77 1.92
CA LYS A 2 8.82 -20.02 0.65
C LYS A 2 9.33 -18.62 0.99
N ALA A 3 10.54 -18.29 0.57
CA ALA A 3 11.05 -16.93 0.64
C ALA A 3 10.60 -16.18 -0.62
N PHE A 4 9.87 -15.08 -0.45
CA PHE A 4 9.45 -14.21 -1.55
C PHE A 4 10.46 -13.08 -1.76
N THR A 5 10.64 -12.65 -3.03
CA THR A 5 11.55 -11.54 -3.37
C THR A 5 10.97 -10.19 -2.96
N LEU A 6 11.80 -9.15 -2.98
CA LEU A 6 11.37 -7.78 -2.70
C LEU A 6 10.28 -7.33 -3.68
N GLU A 7 10.43 -7.64 -4.97
CA GLU A 7 9.48 -7.31 -6.02
C GLU A 7 8.14 -8.03 -5.79
N GLU A 8 8.16 -9.31 -5.43
CA GLU A 8 6.94 -10.08 -5.13
C GLU A 8 6.21 -9.49 -3.92
N LYS A 9 6.95 -9.11 -2.87
CA LYS A 9 6.40 -8.43 -1.69
C LYS A 9 5.84 -7.05 -2.05
N PHE A 10 6.54 -6.29 -2.86
CA PHE A 10 6.10 -4.98 -3.35
C PHE A 10 4.80 -5.09 -4.16
N GLU A 11 4.74 -6.01 -5.12
CA GLU A 11 3.53 -6.26 -5.92
C GLU A 11 2.36 -6.71 -5.05
N ALA A 12 2.62 -7.53 -4.03
CA ALA A 12 1.61 -7.93 -3.06
C ALA A 12 1.08 -6.73 -2.27
N CYS A 13 1.95 -5.88 -1.74
CA CYS A 13 1.59 -4.64 -1.04
C CYS A 13 0.77 -3.69 -1.92
N VAL A 14 1.17 -3.51 -3.19
CA VAL A 14 0.43 -2.68 -4.16
C VAL A 14 -0.97 -3.24 -4.38
N ASN A 15 -1.08 -4.56 -4.55
CA ASN A 15 -2.36 -5.22 -4.74
C ASN A 15 -3.27 -5.07 -3.52
N ILE A 16 -2.72 -5.22 -2.30
CA ILE A 16 -3.46 -5.00 -1.05
C ILE A 16 -4.01 -3.57 -1.02
N ILE A 17 -3.17 -2.55 -1.22
CA ILE A 17 -3.62 -1.15 -1.20
C ILE A 17 -4.69 -0.86 -2.26
N GLN A 18 -4.55 -1.39 -3.48
CA GLN A 18 -5.50 -1.13 -4.56
C GLN A 18 -6.88 -1.75 -4.31
N ASN A 19 -6.92 -2.87 -3.58
CA ASN A 19 -8.15 -3.57 -3.27
C ASN A 19 -8.76 -3.19 -1.91
N LEU A 20 -8.04 -2.40 -1.09
CA LEU A 20 -8.60 -1.84 0.12
C LEU A 20 -9.76 -0.88 -0.21
N PRO A 21 -10.85 -0.90 0.59
CA PRO A 21 -11.94 0.04 0.41
C PRO A 21 -11.42 1.48 0.58
N LYS A 22 -11.71 2.34 -0.40
CA LYS A 22 -11.35 3.78 -0.38
C LYS A 22 -11.97 4.56 0.78
N SER A 23 -12.94 3.96 1.45
CA SER A 23 -13.68 4.54 2.56
C SER A 23 -13.94 3.40 3.55
N GLY A 24 -13.36 3.51 4.74
CA GLY A 24 -13.38 2.46 5.74
C GLY A 24 -12.77 2.96 7.05
N PRO A 25 -12.69 2.10 8.08
CA PRO A 25 -12.16 2.48 9.38
C PRO A 25 -10.65 2.69 9.38
N VAL A 26 -9.95 2.33 8.30
CA VAL A 26 -8.51 2.57 8.15
C VAL A 26 -8.27 4.05 7.86
N PRO A 27 -7.75 4.84 8.81
CA PRO A 27 -7.50 6.25 8.59
C PRO A 27 -6.25 6.38 7.73
N THR A 28 -6.39 6.87 6.49
CA THR A 28 -5.26 7.23 5.64
C THR A 28 -5.27 8.73 5.41
N THR A 29 -4.24 9.39 5.91
CA THR A 29 -4.03 10.82 5.73
C THR A 29 -3.65 11.13 4.28
N PHE A 30 -3.91 12.37 3.85
CA PHE A 30 -3.45 12.83 2.53
C PHE A 30 -1.94 12.68 2.36
N VAL A 31 -1.17 12.93 3.42
CA VAL A 31 0.29 12.80 3.43
C VAL A 31 0.71 11.35 3.16
N GLU A 32 0.13 10.38 3.87
CA GLU A 32 0.41 8.95 3.62
C GLU A 32 0.07 8.56 2.17
N MET A 33 -1.05 9.04 1.63
CA MET A 33 -1.44 8.74 0.24
C MET A 33 -0.42 9.26 -0.78
N VAL A 34 0.05 10.51 -0.63
CA VAL A 34 1.03 11.07 -1.58
C VAL A 34 2.42 10.45 -1.40
N THR A 35 2.80 10.06 -0.18
CA THR A 35 4.07 9.37 0.10
C THR A 35 4.07 7.97 -0.52
N MET A 36 3.00 7.18 -0.32
CA MET A 36 2.88 5.85 -0.93
C MET A 36 2.83 5.96 -2.47
N TYR A 37 2.16 6.97 -3.00
CA TYR A 37 2.20 7.26 -4.44
C TYR A 37 3.63 7.55 -4.92
N ALA A 38 4.37 8.41 -4.23
CA ALA A 38 5.73 8.79 -4.60
C ALA A 38 6.67 7.58 -4.63
N LEU A 39 6.65 6.76 -3.57
CA LEU A 39 7.44 5.53 -3.47
C LEU A 39 7.09 4.53 -4.58
N TYR A 40 5.79 4.33 -4.86
CA TYR A 40 5.35 3.49 -5.97
C TYR A 40 5.87 4.01 -7.33
N LYS A 41 5.85 5.32 -7.55
CA LYS A 41 6.36 5.93 -8.79
C LYS A 41 7.87 5.80 -8.90
N GLN A 42 8.61 5.95 -7.81
CA GLN A 42 10.06 5.79 -7.77
C GLN A 42 10.44 4.32 -8.04
N ALA A 43 9.80 3.36 -7.37
CA ALA A 43 10.03 1.93 -7.58
C ALA A 43 9.75 1.48 -9.03
N THR A 44 8.70 2.01 -9.66
CA THR A 44 8.30 1.59 -11.02
C THR A 44 9.03 2.37 -12.13
N LEU A 45 9.10 3.69 -12.01
CA LEU A 45 9.58 4.59 -13.07
C LEU A 45 10.95 5.22 -12.77
N GLY A 46 11.46 5.12 -11.55
CA GLY A 46 12.66 5.83 -11.11
C GLY A 46 12.41 7.32 -10.84
N PRO A 47 13.47 8.16 -10.92
CA PRO A 47 13.42 9.57 -10.55
C PRO A 47 12.35 10.37 -11.28
N CYS A 48 11.79 11.37 -10.59
CA CYS A 48 10.76 12.24 -11.15
C CYS A 48 11.32 13.12 -12.29
N ARG A 49 10.83 12.93 -13.51
CA ARG A 49 11.22 13.71 -14.70
C ARG A 49 10.11 14.62 -15.26
N GLY A 50 8.92 14.59 -14.66
CA GLY A 50 7.78 15.39 -15.10
C GLY A 50 7.90 16.84 -14.67
N SER A 51 7.24 17.75 -15.40
CA SER A 51 7.10 19.15 -14.98
C SER A 51 6.16 19.28 -13.78
N GLN A 52 6.45 20.22 -12.87
CA GLN A 52 5.58 20.53 -11.74
C GLN A 52 4.17 20.94 -12.22
N PRO A 53 3.10 20.33 -11.69
CA PRO A 53 1.74 20.74 -11.98
C PRO A 53 1.45 22.19 -11.56
N GLY A 54 0.56 22.86 -12.29
CA GLY A 54 0.16 24.24 -12.01
C GLY A 54 -0.54 24.39 -10.66
N ILE A 55 -0.56 25.63 -10.13
CA ILE A 55 -1.11 25.97 -8.80
C ILE A 55 -2.59 25.58 -8.64
N TRP A 56 -3.33 25.49 -9.75
CA TRP A 56 -4.74 25.09 -9.78
C TRP A 56 -4.99 23.59 -9.55
N ASN A 57 -3.93 22.76 -9.46
CA ASN A 57 -4.01 21.33 -9.19
C ASN A 57 -3.25 20.97 -7.90
N PRO A 58 -3.82 21.22 -6.70
CA PRO A 58 -3.14 20.97 -5.44
C PRO A 58 -2.84 19.48 -5.21
N GLU A 59 -3.71 18.58 -5.63
CA GLU A 59 -3.50 17.13 -5.51
C GLU A 59 -2.32 16.66 -6.38
N GLY A 60 -2.32 17.06 -7.66
CA GLY A 60 -1.24 16.74 -8.58
C GLY A 60 0.08 17.33 -8.11
N ARG A 61 0.05 18.55 -7.58
CA ARG A 61 1.23 19.21 -6.99
C ARG A 61 1.76 18.44 -5.79
N GLY A 62 0.90 18.01 -4.86
CA GLY A 62 1.32 17.20 -3.70
C GLY A 62 1.98 15.88 -4.12
N LYS A 63 1.39 15.16 -5.08
CA LYS A 63 1.94 13.93 -5.66
C LYS A 63 3.30 14.17 -6.34
N TRP A 64 3.41 15.24 -7.13
CA TRP A 64 4.66 15.60 -7.80
C TRP A 64 5.74 16.01 -6.80
N GLU A 65 5.40 16.81 -5.79
CA GLU A 65 6.35 17.26 -4.76
C GLU A 65 6.87 16.07 -3.94
N ALA A 66 5.99 15.14 -3.55
CA ALA A 66 6.39 13.93 -2.85
C ALA A 66 7.35 13.08 -3.70
N TRP A 67 7.04 12.86 -4.99
CA TRP A 67 7.89 12.08 -5.89
C TRP A 67 9.21 12.79 -6.20
N SER A 68 9.19 14.10 -6.48
CA SER A 68 10.39 14.89 -6.75
C SER A 68 11.34 14.94 -5.56
N ARG A 69 10.84 14.88 -4.32
CA ARG A 69 11.67 14.86 -3.10
C ARG A 69 12.47 13.57 -2.92
N LEU A 70 12.07 12.47 -3.56
CA LEU A 70 12.82 11.21 -3.51
C LEU A 70 14.13 11.27 -4.34
N GLY A 71 14.25 12.24 -5.26
CA GLY A 71 15.46 12.46 -6.03
C GLY A 71 15.92 11.22 -6.79
N ASP A 72 17.18 10.85 -6.58
CA ASP A 72 17.85 9.73 -7.23
C ASP A 72 17.76 8.41 -6.43
N MET A 73 16.80 8.30 -5.50
CA MET A 73 16.53 7.06 -4.75
C MET A 73 16.41 5.86 -5.68
N ASP A 74 17.09 4.77 -5.35
CA ASP A 74 17.07 3.55 -6.16
C ASP A 74 15.71 2.87 -6.10
N LYS A 75 15.41 2.07 -7.14
CA LYS A 75 14.12 1.37 -7.23
C LYS A 75 13.93 0.40 -6.06
N ASP A 76 14.98 -0.34 -5.72
CA ASP A 76 14.94 -1.34 -4.67
C ASP A 76 14.73 -0.66 -3.30
N GLU A 77 15.45 0.44 -3.04
CA GLU A 77 15.25 1.25 -1.83
C GLU A 77 13.81 1.77 -1.74
N ALA A 78 13.24 2.26 -2.84
CA ALA A 78 11.85 2.70 -2.87
C ALA A 78 10.85 1.56 -2.60
N MET A 79 11.12 0.35 -3.10
CA MET A 79 10.31 -0.84 -2.81
C MET A 79 10.40 -1.25 -1.35
N GLU A 80 11.60 -1.24 -0.75
CA GLU A 80 11.81 -1.59 0.66
C GLU A 80 11.02 -0.65 1.58
N ILE A 81 11.13 0.67 1.36
CA ILE A 81 10.40 1.66 2.14
C ILE A 81 8.89 1.52 1.93
N TYR A 82 8.44 1.25 0.70
CA TYR A 82 7.03 1.02 0.41
C TYR A 82 6.50 -0.19 1.16
N VAL A 83 7.17 -1.33 1.05
CA VAL A 83 6.79 -2.57 1.73
C VAL A 83 6.75 -2.36 3.25
N ALA A 84 7.77 -1.73 3.83
CA ALA A 84 7.83 -1.45 5.26
C ALA A 84 6.63 -0.60 5.73
N GLY A 85 6.30 0.48 5.01
CA GLY A 85 5.17 1.35 5.37
C GLY A 85 3.81 0.65 5.23
N VAL A 86 3.65 -0.24 4.23
CA VAL A 86 2.44 -1.04 4.09
C VAL A 86 2.33 -2.07 5.21
N LEU A 87 3.41 -2.75 5.56
CA LEU A 87 3.45 -3.71 6.66
C LEU A 87 3.08 -3.05 7.99
N GLU A 88 3.69 -1.91 8.30
CA GLU A 88 3.36 -1.14 9.51
C GLU A 88 1.87 -0.78 9.56
N LYS A 89 1.30 -0.33 8.43
CA LYS A 89 -0.12 0.01 8.36
C LYS A 89 -1.00 -1.22 8.50
N VAL A 90 -0.61 -2.33 7.88
CA VAL A 90 -1.35 -3.59 7.94
C VAL A 90 -1.37 -4.12 9.38
N ASP A 91 -0.23 -4.11 10.05
CA ASP A 91 -0.07 -4.57 11.44
C ASP A 91 -0.88 -3.68 12.39
N TYR A 92 -0.79 -2.35 12.25
CA TYR A 92 -1.62 -1.40 12.99
C TYR A 92 -3.12 -1.67 12.79
N CYS A 93 -3.56 -1.92 11.56
CA CYS A 93 -4.96 -2.23 11.28
C CYS A 93 -5.38 -3.58 11.86
N ALA A 94 -4.52 -4.59 11.82
CA ALA A 94 -4.79 -5.91 12.38
C ALA A 94 -4.91 -5.87 13.91
N GLU A 95 -4.18 -5.00 14.59
CA GLU A 95 -4.32 -4.78 16.04
C GLU A 95 -5.68 -4.21 16.42
N GLN A 96 -6.21 -3.29 15.61
CA GLN A 96 -7.41 -2.52 15.94
C GLN A 96 -8.71 -3.15 15.40
N TRP A 97 -8.64 -3.95 14.32
CA TRP A 97 -9.80 -4.44 13.61
C TRP A 97 -9.61 -5.88 13.11
N ASN A 98 -10.69 -6.65 13.08
CA ASN A 98 -10.73 -7.89 12.32
C ASN A 98 -10.87 -7.56 10.83
N TRP A 99 -9.90 -7.98 10.02
CA TRP A 99 -9.87 -7.69 8.58
C TRP A 99 -11.02 -8.34 7.82
N ASP A 100 -11.45 -9.55 8.19
CA ASP A 100 -12.55 -10.26 7.53
C ASP A 100 -13.88 -9.52 7.77
N GLU A 101 -14.12 -9.10 9.02
CA GLU A 101 -15.28 -8.27 9.37
C GLU A 101 -15.22 -6.88 8.69
N MET A 102 -14.05 -6.24 8.71
CA MET A 102 -13.86 -4.92 8.11
C MET A 102 -14.09 -4.94 6.60
N LEU A 103 -13.51 -5.92 5.90
CA LEU A 103 -13.62 -6.04 4.46
C LEU A 103 -15.01 -6.51 4.05
N SER A 104 -15.65 -7.46 4.74
CA SER A 104 -17.02 -7.88 4.43
C SER A 104 -18.03 -6.73 4.54
N LYS A 105 -17.80 -5.78 5.45
CA LYS A 105 -18.67 -4.61 5.64
C LYS A 105 -18.45 -3.49 4.62
N HIS A 106 -17.23 -3.31 4.14
CA HIS A 106 -16.83 -2.13 3.35
C HIS A 106 -16.39 -2.42 1.92
N ALA A 107 -15.93 -3.64 1.61
CA ALA A 107 -15.53 -4.04 0.28
C ALA A 107 -16.73 -4.61 -0.51
N LYS A 108 -16.88 -4.17 -1.76
CA LYS A 108 -17.81 -4.80 -2.70
C LYS A 108 -17.18 -6.11 -3.19
N ASP A 109 -17.99 -7.17 -3.33
CA ASP A 109 -17.55 -8.49 -3.80
C ASP A 109 -16.46 -9.14 -2.91
N TYR A 110 -16.55 -8.99 -1.58
CA TYR A 110 -15.58 -9.57 -0.64
C TYR A 110 -15.33 -11.07 -0.87
N ASP A 111 -16.36 -11.87 -1.18
CA ASP A 111 -16.21 -13.31 -1.42
C ASP A 111 -15.22 -13.65 -2.55
N LYS A 112 -15.10 -12.77 -3.56
CA LYS A 112 -14.13 -12.92 -4.66
C LYS A 112 -12.77 -12.33 -4.30
N LEU A 113 -12.76 -11.30 -3.47
CA LEU A 113 -11.55 -10.58 -3.09
C LEU A 113 -10.77 -11.28 -1.98
N ALA A 114 -11.47 -11.90 -1.02
CA ALA A 114 -10.91 -12.62 0.11
C ALA A 114 -9.82 -13.63 -0.28
N PRO A 115 -10.03 -14.55 -1.27
CA PRO A 115 -8.97 -15.49 -1.65
C PRO A 115 -7.74 -14.78 -2.25
N VAL A 116 -7.93 -13.69 -2.99
CA VAL A 116 -6.84 -12.91 -3.56
C VAL A 116 -6.05 -12.21 -2.45
N LEU A 117 -6.73 -11.57 -1.51
CA LEU A 117 -6.07 -10.91 -0.39
C LEU A 117 -5.34 -11.92 0.51
N ARG A 118 -5.93 -13.09 0.80
CA ARG A 118 -5.25 -14.14 1.58
C ARG A 118 -3.94 -14.58 0.94
N ASP A 119 -3.92 -14.78 -0.38
CA ASP A 119 -2.70 -15.10 -1.13
C ASP A 119 -1.65 -13.99 -1.00
N LYS A 120 -2.07 -12.72 -1.13
CA LYS A 120 -1.16 -11.57 -1.06
C LYS A 120 -0.63 -11.33 0.36
N PHE A 121 -1.44 -11.55 1.38
CA PHE A 121 -1.01 -11.52 2.78
C PHE A 121 0.02 -12.62 3.09
N CYS A 122 -0.15 -13.82 2.52
CA CYS A 122 0.83 -14.90 2.62
C CYS A 122 2.21 -14.50 2.03
N ILE A 123 2.22 -13.76 0.91
CA ILE A 123 3.46 -13.28 0.28
C ILE A 123 4.26 -12.34 1.18
N ILE A 124 3.58 -11.56 2.02
CA ILE A 124 4.19 -10.59 2.94
C ILE A 124 4.39 -11.15 4.35
N ASP A 125 4.32 -12.48 4.51
CA ASP A 125 4.48 -13.17 5.80
C ASP A 125 3.48 -12.66 6.87
N ARG A 126 2.22 -12.45 6.46
CA ARG A 126 1.10 -12.02 7.32
C ARG A 126 -0.14 -12.88 7.12
N GLU A 127 -0.98 -12.94 8.14
CA GLU A 127 -2.29 -13.58 8.06
C GLU A 127 -3.39 -12.52 7.92
N LEU A 128 -4.34 -12.74 7.01
CA LEU A 128 -5.51 -11.88 6.87
C LEU A 128 -6.42 -11.99 8.09
N VAL A 129 -6.55 -13.18 8.67
CA VAL A 129 -7.35 -13.45 9.86
C VAL A 129 -6.38 -13.84 10.96
N LYS A 130 -6.45 -13.17 12.12
CA LYS A 130 -5.68 -13.62 13.26
C LYS A 130 -6.18 -15.02 13.69
N SER A 131 -5.26 -15.93 13.97
CA SER A 131 -5.55 -17.31 14.36
C SER A 131 -6.10 -17.44 15.80
N ASP A 132 -6.22 -16.35 16.55
CA ASP A 132 -6.90 -16.30 17.84
C ASP A 132 -8.42 -16.20 17.65
N GLY A 133 -9.06 -17.36 17.56
CA GLY A 133 -10.52 -17.50 17.43
C GLY A 133 -11.33 -16.86 18.57
N THR A 134 -11.57 -15.55 18.46
CA THR A 134 -12.60 -14.78 19.18
C THR A 134 -13.12 -13.65 18.31
#